data_AF-A0A2K2VXP0-F1
#
_entry.id   AF-A0A2K2VXP0-F1
#
_cell.length_a   1.000
_cell.length_b   1.000
_cell.length_c   1.000
_cell.angle_alpha   90.00
_cell.angle_beta   90.00
_cell.angle_gamma   90.00
#
_symmetry.space_group_name_H-M   'P 1'
#
loop_
_entity.id
_entity.type
_entity.pdbx_description
1 polymer ?
#
loop_
_entity_poly.entity_id
_entity_poly.type
_entity_poly.pdbx_seq_one_letter_code
_entity_poly.pdbx_strand_id
1 'polypeptide(L)'
;METTEMVESARDVDQTARLALMQMVDDFSSLYYKKAEGENENSPFRFQGGKEAEGEGGTVVEFASTSHLGFDGSFPNLRINRVSYVLEKQADDQKYYRLVRMELPFADLSGEREETAVELADTVESLTLTYLNEDGETLSQWDSKAEETAGILPRLVHIRLQLAGEKSRVFATTVAIQSQEEEGGRK
;
A
#
# COMPACT_ATOMS: atom_id res chain seq x y z
N MET A 1 -13.88 -23.67 -28.87
CA MET A 1 -14.06 -23.64 -27.39
C MET A 1 -12.87 -22.90 -26.77
N GLU A 2 -11.63 -23.24 -27.15
CA GLU A 2 -10.40 -22.54 -26.73
C GLU A 2 -10.42 -21.00 -26.78
N THR A 3 -10.95 -20.37 -27.82
CA THR A 3 -10.87 -18.89 -27.95
C THR A 3 -11.72 -18.13 -26.94
N THR A 4 -12.83 -18.71 -26.47
CA THR A 4 -13.70 -18.06 -25.50
C THR A 4 -13.09 -18.13 -24.10
N GLU A 5 -12.54 -19.29 -23.74
CA GLU A 5 -11.88 -19.51 -22.44
C GLU A 5 -10.63 -18.63 -22.28
N MET A 6 -9.84 -18.45 -23.36
CA MET A 6 -8.68 -17.53 -23.36
C MET A 6 -9.09 -16.06 -23.09
N VAL A 7 -10.20 -15.63 -23.68
CA VAL A 7 -10.68 -14.25 -23.52
C VAL A 7 -11.23 -14.03 -22.11
N GLU A 8 -11.87 -15.03 -21.51
CA GLU A 8 -12.38 -14.95 -20.14
C GLU A 8 -11.23 -14.87 -19.12
N SER A 9 -10.23 -15.75 -19.20
CA SER A 9 -9.05 -15.73 -18.32
C SER A 9 -8.28 -14.41 -18.38
N ALA A 10 -8.09 -13.86 -19.58
CA ALA A 10 -7.41 -12.57 -19.75
C ALA A 10 -8.18 -11.39 -19.13
N ARG A 11 -9.52 -11.44 -19.15
CA ARG A 11 -10.39 -10.43 -18.54
C ARG A 11 -10.35 -10.48 -17.02
N ASP A 12 -10.25 -11.69 -16.45
CA ASP A 12 -10.15 -11.87 -15.01
C ASP A 12 -8.85 -11.25 -14.47
N VAL A 13 -7.72 -11.49 -15.14
CA VAL A 13 -6.43 -10.87 -14.76
C VAL A 13 -6.48 -9.34 -14.84
N ASP A 14 -7.07 -8.77 -15.89
CA ASP A 14 -7.21 -7.32 -16.05
C ASP A 14 -8.11 -6.70 -14.97
N GLN A 15 -9.20 -7.39 -14.61
CA GLN A 15 -10.11 -6.94 -13.56
C GLN A 15 -9.46 -7.01 -12.18
N THR A 16 -8.76 -8.10 -11.86
CA THR A 16 -8.00 -8.26 -10.62
C THR A 16 -6.94 -7.17 -10.48
N ALA A 17 -6.12 -6.95 -11.52
CA ALA A 17 -5.12 -5.90 -11.51
C ALA A 17 -5.74 -4.51 -11.32
N ARG A 18 -6.85 -4.23 -12.01
CA ARG A 18 -7.55 -2.95 -11.88
C ARG A 18 -8.06 -2.71 -10.46
N LEU A 19 -8.70 -3.71 -9.85
CA LEU A 19 -9.24 -3.59 -8.48
C LEU A 19 -8.11 -3.40 -7.47
N ALA A 20 -7.05 -4.22 -7.55
CA ALA A 20 -5.89 -4.10 -6.68
C ALA A 20 -5.22 -2.72 -6.78
N LEU A 21 -4.98 -2.23 -8.01
CA LEU A 21 -4.38 -0.91 -8.21
C LEU A 21 -5.30 0.24 -7.77
N MET A 22 -6.62 0.14 -8.00
CA MET A 22 -7.55 1.17 -7.52
C MET A 22 -7.55 1.27 -5.99
N GLN A 23 -7.50 0.13 -5.28
CA GLN A 23 -7.38 0.13 -3.83
C GLN A 23 -6.07 0.78 -3.35
N MET A 24 -4.94 0.43 -3.98
CA MET A 24 -3.65 1.06 -3.66
C MET A 24 -3.66 2.56 -3.91
N VAL A 25 -4.23 3.00 -5.04
CA VAL A 25 -4.35 4.42 -5.37
C VAL A 25 -5.19 5.16 -4.33
N ASP A 26 -6.31 4.58 -3.89
CA ASP A 26 -7.18 5.18 -2.87
C ASP A 26 -6.46 5.33 -1.53
N ASP A 27 -5.76 4.29 -1.08
CA ASP A 27 -5.01 4.34 0.18
C ASP A 27 -3.88 5.37 0.12
N PHE A 28 -3.08 5.38 -0.95
CA PHE A 28 -1.99 6.36 -1.12
C PHE A 28 -2.51 7.79 -1.28
N SER A 29 -3.66 7.98 -1.93
CA SER A 29 -4.28 9.30 -2.06
C SER A 29 -4.85 9.80 -0.73
N SER A 30 -5.18 8.87 0.18
CA SER A 30 -5.69 9.13 1.53
C SER A 30 -4.61 9.06 2.61
N LEU A 31 -3.33 9.04 2.19
CA LEU A 31 -2.18 8.95 3.08
C LEU A 31 -2.21 10.07 4.11
N TYR A 32 -2.14 9.67 5.37
CA TYR A 32 -2.06 10.57 6.49
C TYR A 32 -0.63 10.57 7.02
N TYR A 33 -0.05 11.76 7.10
CA TYR A 33 1.27 11.94 7.67
C TYR A 33 1.27 13.17 8.55
N LYS A 34 1.47 12.95 9.85
CA LYS A 34 1.70 14.04 10.79
C LYS A 34 3.16 14.02 11.18
N LYS A 35 3.89 15.06 10.76
CA LYS A 35 5.21 15.36 11.30
C LYS A 35 5.02 15.65 12.78
N ALA A 36 5.49 14.76 13.66
CA ALA A 36 5.42 15.02 15.09
C ALA A 36 6.38 16.19 15.39
N GLU A 37 5.88 17.27 15.98
CA GLU A 37 6.76 18.29 16.55
C GLU A 37 7.59 17.64 17.67
N GLY A 38 8.90 17.54 17.46
CA GLY A 38 9.82 16.88 18.39
C GLY A 38 9.70 15.37 18.37
N GLU A 39 10.13 14.72 17.28
CA GLU A 39 10.21 13.26 17.16
C GLU A 39 10.93 12.65 18.37
N ASN A 40 10.15 12.15 19.32
CA ASN A 40 10.53 10.91 19.98
C ASN A 40 10.41 9.81 18.92
N GLU A 41 11.34 8.86 18.95
CA GLU A 41 11.51 7.72 18.03
C GLU A 41 10.22 6.86 17.80
N ASN A 42 9.14 7.16 18.52
CA ASN A 42 7.87 6.44 18.61
C ASN A 42 6.70 7.04 17.81
N SER A 43 6.90 7.99 16.88
CA SER A 43 5.77 8.43 16.02
C SER A 43 5.13 7.22 15.31
N PRO A 44 3.81 7.02 15.44
CA PRO A 44 3.12 5.86 14.87
C PRO A 44 2.82 6.02 13.37
N PHE A 45 3.00 7.22 12.80
CA PHE A 45 2.65 7.57 11.42
C PHE A 45 3.82 7.44 10.44
N ARG A 46 4.70 6.46 10.66
CA ARG A 46 5.85 6.23 9.79
C ARG A 46 5.39 5.79 8.40
N PHE A 47 6.01 6.35 7.36
CA PHE A 47 5.93 5.81 6.01
C PHE A 47 7.17 4.94 5.77
N GLN A 48 6.97 3.67 5.44
CA GLN A 48 8.05 2.78 5.04
C GLN A 48 7.66 1.97 3.82
N GLY A 49 8.53 1.92 2.83
CA GLY A 49 8.35 1.04 1.68
C GLY A 49 9.65 0.61 1.04
N GLY A 50 9.57 -0.44 0.23
CA GLY A 50 10.75 -1.04 -0.41
C GLY A 50 11.54 -1.97 0.52
N LYS A 51 10.95 -2.44 1.62
CA LYS A 51 11.50 -3.62 2.31
C LYS A 51 11.50 -4.74 1.29
N GLU A 52 12.68 -5.23 0.95
CA GLU A 52 12.79 -6.39 0.06
C GLU A 52 12.05 -7.54 0.74
N ALA A 53 11.00 -8.04 0.09
CA ALA A 53 10.48 -9.36 0.39
C ALA A 53 11.49 -10.39 -0.12
N GLU A 54 12.72 -10.38 0.40
CA GLU A 54 13.72 -11.37 0.03
C GLU A 54 13.22 -12.73 0.52
N GLY A 55 12.85 -13.56 -0.45
CA GLY A 55 12.83 -15.01 -0.28
C GLY A 55 11.73 -15.60 0.57
N GLU A 56 10.94 -14.86 1.38
CA GLU A 56 9.88 -15.43 2.25
C GLU A 56 8.50 -14.77 2.15
N GLY A 57 8.35 -13.75 1.30
CA GLY A 57 7.23 -12.82 1.40
C GLY A 57 7.53 -11.74 2.45
N GLY A 58 6.73 -10.67 2.47
CA GLY A 58 6.97 -9.55 3.37
C GLY A 58 6.15 -8.31 3.07
N THR A 59 6.18 -7.37 4.02
CA THR A 59 5.56 -6.05 3.88
C THR A 59 6.29 -5.24 2.83
N VAL A 60 5.62 -4.95 1.72
CA VAL A 60 6.12 -4.14 0.61
C VAL A 60 6.13 -2.66 0.99
N VAL A 61 5.04 -2.21 1.63
CA VAL A 61 4.87 -0.84 2.11
C VAL A 61 3.91 -0.82 3.30
N GLU A 62 4.15 0.09 4.23
CA GLU A 62 3.32 0.38 5.39
C GLU A 62 3.25 1.91 5.59
N PHE A 63 2.05 2.43 5.82
CA PHE A 63 1.81 3.84 6.07
C PHE A 63 0.50 4.06 6.80
N ALA A 64 0.31 5.26 7.36
CA ALA A 64 -0.98 5.67 7.91
C ALA A 64 -1.88 6.23 6.81
N SER A 65 -3.16 5.86 6.82
CA SER A 65 -4.15 6.34 5.87
C SER A 65 -5.49 6.58 6.55
N THR A 66 -6.26 7.51 5.98
CA THR A 66 -7.66 7.75 6.35
C THR A 66 -8.65 6.89 5.55
N SER A 67 -8.15 6.12 4.57
CA SER A 67 -8.94 5.10 3.87
C SER A 67 -9.39 4.03 4.87
N HIS A 68 -10.67 3.69 4.84
CA HIS A 68 -11.25 2.63 5.66
C HIS A 68 -12.14 1.75 4.78
N LEU A 69 -11.97 0.43 4.86
CA LEU A 69 -12.82 -0.52 4.14
C LEU A 69 -14.17 -0.79 4.83
N GLY A 70 -14.41 -0.19 5.99
CA GLY A 70 -15.59 -0.44 6.82
C GLY A 70 -16.92 -0.26 6.10
N PHE A 71 -17.75 -1.29 6.22
CA PHE A 71 -19.16 -1.29 5.82
C PHE A 71 -20.08 -0.81 6.97
N ASP A 72 -19.52 -0.42 8.11
CA ASP A 72 -20.24 0.04 9.29
C ASP A 72 -20.59 1.53 9.15
N GLY A 73 -21.86 1.82 8.86
CA GLY A 73 -22.37 3.17 8.58
C GLY A 73 -22.39 4.15 9.75
N SER A 74 -21.50 4.02 10.75
CA SER A 74 -21.31 5.06 11.76
C SER A 74 -20.67 6.30 11.14
N PHE A 75 -21.04 7.48 11.63
CA PHE A 75 -20.41 8.74 11.23
C PHE A 75 -20.27 9.61 12.48
N PRO A 76 -19.15 10.31 12.68
CA PRO A 76 -17.96 10.36 11.82
C PRO A 76 -17.05 9.12 11.99
N ASN A 77 -16.69 8.48 10.87
CA ASN A 77 -15.75 7.36 10.78
C ASN A 77 -14.34 7.82 10.39
N LEU A 78 -13.91 9.02 10.81
CA LEU A 78 -12.52 9.47 10.60
C LEU A 78 -11.59 8.63 11.48
N ARG A 79 -11.28 7.43 11.01
CA ARG A 79 -10.34 6.49 11.62
C ARG A 79 -9.06 6.55 10.80
N ILE A 80 -7.96 6.92 11.47
CA ILE A 80 -6.65 6.75 10.88
C ILE A 80 -6.25 5.30 11.14
N ASN A 81 -5.90 4.60 10.08
CA ASN A 81 -5.49 3.21 10.11
C ASN A 81 -4.04 3.09 9.66
N ARG A 82 -3.32 2.12 10.21
CA ARG A 82 -2.09 1.64 9.61
C ARG A 82 -2.48 0.66 8.51
N VAL A 83 -2.17 1.02 7.27
CA VAL A 83 -2.36 0.18 6.09
C VAL A 83 -1.02 -0.43 5.72
N SER A 84 -1.00 -1.73 5.45
CA SER A 84 0.18 -2.39 4.91
C SER A 84 -0.18 -3.33 3.76
N TYR A 85 0.71 -3.38 2.77
CA TYR A 85 0.61 -4.30 1.65
C TYR A 85 1.64 -5.39 1.82
N VAL A 86 1.18 -6.64 1.87
CA VAL A 86 2.01 -7.81 2.14
C VAL A 86 1.95 -8.74 0.94
N LEU A 87 3.13 -9.20 0.49
CA LEU A 87 3.22 -10.36 -0.38
C LEU A 87 3.42 -11.60 0.47
N GLU A 88 2.42 -12.47 0.52
CA GLU A 88 2.48 -13.73 1.23
C GLU A 88 2.82 -14.86 0.27
N LYS A 89 3.73 -15.75 0.67
CA LYS A 89 3.94 -16.99 -0.05
C LYS A 89 2.72 -17.89 0.08
N GLN A 90 2.35 -18.55 -1.00
CA GLN A 90 1.39 -19.63 -0.94
C GLN A 90 2.08 -20.95 -0.56
N ALA A 91 1.36 -21.83 0.14
CA ALA A 91 1.88 -23.15 0.49
C ALA A 91 2.15 -24.02 -0.76
N ASP A 92 3.11 -24.94 -0.65
CA ASP A 92 3.49 -25.97 -1.66
C ASP A 92 3.77 -25.44 -3.08
N ASP A 93 5.06 -25.36 -3.45
CA ASP A 93 5.59 -25.21 -4.83
C ASP A 93 4.97 -24.13 -5.74
N GLN A 94 4.15 -23.24 -5.20
CA GLN A 94 3.57 -22.14 -5.94
C GLN A 94 4.60 -21.05 -6.19
N LYS A 95 4.79 -20.73 -7.48
CA LYS A 95 5.72 -19.70 -7.97
C LYS A 95 5.25 -18.27 -7.64
N TYR A 96 4.00 -18.10 -7.19
CA TYR A 96 3.33 -16.83 -7.08
C TYR A 96 3.05 -16.45 -5.62
N TYR A 97 2.90 -15.16 -5.39
CA TYR A 97 2.53 -14.57 -4.12
C TYR A 97 1.04 -14.20 -4.10
N ARG A 98 0.49 -14.17 -2.90
CA ARG A 98 -0.77 -13.52 -2.60
C ARG A 98 -0.51 -12.08 -2.16
N LEU A 99 -1.17 -11.11 -2.78
CA LEU A 99 -1.17 -9.72 -2.34
C LEU A 99 -2.32 -9.49 -1.37
N VAL A 100 -1.97 -9.14 -0.13
CA VAL A 100 -2.93 -8.87 0.94
C VAL A 100 -2.78 -7.42 1.37
N ARG A 101 -3.92 -6.72 1.49
CA ARG A 101 -4.01 -5.43 2.18
C ARG A 101 -4.42 -5.69 3.62
N MET A 102 -3.57 -5.29 4.55
CA MET A 102 -3.83 -5.33 5.98
C MET A 102 -4.20 -3.92 6.44
N GLU A 103 -5.13 -3.84 7.38
CA GLU A 103 -5.57 -2.60 8.00
C GLU A 103 -5.66 -2.79 9.51
N LEU A 104 -4.96 -1.95 10.26
CA LEU A 104 -5.05 -1.91 11.71
C LEU A 104 -5.38 -0.49 12.18
N PRO A 105 -6.53 -0.27 12.83
CA PRO A 105 -6.85 1.01 13.43
C PRO A 105 -5.82 1.44 14.48
N PHE A 106 -5.47 2.73 14.52
CA PHE A 106 -4.68 3.25 15.64
C PHE A 106 -5.52 3.27 16.91
N ALA A 107 -5.21 2.37 17.84
CA ALA A 107 -6.00 2.13 19.05
C ALA A 107 -6.31 3.39 19.87
N ASP A 108 -5.36 4.32 19.96
CA ASP A 108 -5.49 5.58 20.71
C ASP A 108 -6.51 6.54 20.07
N LEU A 109 -6.89 6.30 18.81
CA LEU A 109 -7.83 7.10 18.03
C LEU A 109 -9.18 6.42 17.82
N SER A 110 -9.20 5.09 17.70
CA SER A 110 -10.42 4.32 17.37
C SER A 110 -11.06 3.61 18.57
N GLY A 111 -10.30 3.31 19.64
CA GLY A 111 -10.74 2.41 20.72
C GLY A 111 -10.86 0.93 20.31
N GLU A 112 -10.66 0.63 19.03
CA GLU A 112 -10.71 -0.71 18.42
C GLU A 112 -9.30 -1.14 17.97
N ARG A 113 -9.03 -2.44 18.01
CA ARG A 113 -7.72 -3.03 17.70
C ARG A 113 -7.79 -4.22 16.74
N GLU A 114 -8.95 -4.48 16.14
CA GLU A 114 -9.08 -5.63 15.26
C GLU A 114 -8.42 -5.33 13.92
N GLU A 115 -7.52 -6.21 13.52
CA GLU A 115 -6.85 -6.17 12.23
C GLU A 115 -7.78 -6.76 11.17
N THR A 116 -7.89 -6.06 10.04
CA THR A 116 -8.64 -6.54 8.87
C THR A 116 -7.67 -6.88 7.75
N ALA A 117 -7.88 -8.03 7.10
CA ALA A 117 -7.07 -8.50 5.97
C ALA A 117 -7.96 -8.72 4.75
N VAL A 118 -7.57 -8.18 3.60
CA VAL A 118 -8.26 -8.38 2.32
C VAL A 118 -7.28 -8.85 1.26
N GLU A 119 -7.54 -10.02 0.70
CA GLU A 119 -6.83 -10.53 -0.46
C GLU A 119 -7.21 -9.73 -1.71
N LEU A 120 -6.23 -9.18 -2.41
CA LEU A 120 -6.42 -8.38 -3.63
C LEU A 120 -6.07 -9.17 -4.90
N ALA A 121 -5.15 -10.12 -4.81
CA ALA A 121 -4.73 -11.01 -5.89
C ALA A 121 -3.98 -12.22 -5.33
N ASP A 122 -4.07 -13.37 -6.00
CA ASP A 122 -3.43 -14.63 -5.61
C ASP A 122 -2.38 -15.13 -6.62
N THR A 123 -2.21 -14.46 -7.76
CA THR A 123 -1.26 -14.83 -8.83
C THR A 123 -0.14 -13.81 -9.03
N VAL A 124 0.31 -13.15 -7.96
CA VAL A 124 1.31 -12.07 -8.07
C VAL A 124 2.70 -12.63 -8.31
N GLU A 125 3.32 -12.30 -9.44
CA GLU A 125 4.73 -12.60 -9.71
C GLU A 125 5.66 -11.58 -9.05
N SER A 126 5.29 -10.30 -9.08
CA SER A 126 6.02 -9.23 -8.40
C SER A 126 5.14 -8.01 -8.15
N LEU A 127 5.43 -7.30 -7.06
CA LEU A 127 4.95 -5.94 -6.79
C LEU A 127 6.17 -5.09 -6.45
N THR A 128 6.38 -4.02 -7.21
CA THR A 128 7.52 -3.11 -7.02
C THR A 128 7.00 -1.69 -6.86
N LEU A 129 7.51 -0.99 -5.86
CA LEU A 129 7.25 0.43 -5.64
C LEU A 129 8.56 1.19 -5.81
N THR A 130 8.49 2.31 -6.49
CA THR A 130 9.59 3.27 -6.61
C THR A 130 9.10 4.65 -6.21
N TYR A 131 9.98 5.41 -5.58
CA TYR A 131 9.65 6.64 -4.90
C TYR A 131 10.41 7.79 -5.53
N LEU A 132 9.72 8.89 -5.86
CA LEU A 132 10.36 10.10 -6.35
C LEU A 132 10.47 11.11 -5.21
N ASN A 133 11.67 11.62 -4.92
CA ASN A 133 11.87 12.68 -3.92
C ASN A 133 11.60 14.08 -4.50
N GLU A 134 11.86 15.12 -3.70
CA GLU A 134 11.67 16.51 -4.11
C GLU A 134 12.61 16.96 -5.22
N ASP A 135 13.83 16.41 -5.23
CA ASP A 135 14.89 16.68 -6.21
C ASP A 135 14.69 15.94 -7.54
N GLY A 136 13.68 15.07 -7.63
CA GLY A 136 13.40 14.26 -8.81
C GLY A 136 14.24 13.00 -8.92
N GLU A 137 14.93 12.61 -7.85
CA GLU A 137 15.65 11.34 -7.77
C GLU A 137 14.69 10.19 -7.44
N THR A 138 14.94 9.04 -8.06
CA THR A 138 14.13 7.83 -7.86
C THR A 138 14.82 6.89 -6.90
N LEU A 139 14.13 6.53 -5.82
CA LEU A 139 14.58 5.60 -4.79
C LEU A 139 13.77 4.31 -4.86
N SER A 140 14.43 3.16 -4.63
CA SER A 140 13.77 1.85 -4.51
C SER A 140 13.21 1.58 -3.11
N GLN A 141 13.63 2.37 -2.12
CA GLN A 141 13.21 2.27 -0.72
C GLN A 141 12.90 3.66 -0.18
N TRP A 142 12.03 3.71 0.82
CA TRP A 142 11.74 4.94 1.56
C TRP A 142 11.48 4.60 3.02
N ASP A 143 12.00 5.43 3.92
CA ASP A 143 11.75 5.34 5.35
C ASP A 143 11.71 6.74 5.93
N SER A 144 10.53 7.26 6.26
CA SER A 144 10.39 8.62 6.78
C SER A 144 11.07 8.89 8.12
N LYS A 145 11.71 7.88 8.73
CA LYS A 145 12.57 8.00 9.93
C LYS A 145 14.07 7.81 9.64
N ALA A 146 14.46 7.44 8.42
CA ALA A 146 15.86 7.37 8.03
C ALA A 146 16.43 8.78 7.85
N GLU A 147 17.70 9.00 8.17
CA GLU A 147 18.35 10.33 8.15
C GLU A 147 18.12 11.09 6.85
N GLU A 148 18.23 10.40 5.71
CA GLU A 148 18.10 10.97 4.36
C GLU A 148 16.67 11.39 3.98
N THR A 149 15.65 10.81 4.62
CA THR A 149 14.24 11.05 4.32
C THR A 149 13.42 11.41 5.56
N ALA A 150 14.11 11.84 6.63
CA ALA A 150 13.52 12.13 7.92
C ALA A 150 12.51 13.28 7.80
N GLY A 151 11.26 13.01 8.19
CA GLY A 151 10.22 14.03 8.21
C GLY A 151 9.70 14.45 6.83
N ILE A 152 10.02 13.71 5.76
CA ILE A 152 9.54 13.96 4.39
C ILE A 152 8.93 12.71 3.75
N LEU A 153 8.00 12.95 2.82
CA LEU A 153 7.32 11.92 2.03
C LEU A 153 7.81 11.94 0.58
N PRO A 154 7.68 10.83 -0.15
CA PRO A 154 7.91 10.85 -1.59
C PRO A 154 6.85 11.72 -2.27
N ARG A 155 7.24 12.47 -3.30
CA ARG A 155 6.30 13.24 -4.12
C ARG A 155 5.43 12.36 -4.99
N LEU A 156 6.02 11.31 -5.56
CA LEU A 156 5.32 10.33 -6.38
C LEU A 156 5.66 8.92 -5.88
N VAL A 157 4.67 8.04 -5.91
CA VAL A 157 4.86 6.59 -5.78
C VAL A 157 4.46 5.95 -7.10
N HIS A 158 5.43 5.32 -7.77
CA HIS A 158 5.16 4.51 -8.94
C HIS A 158 5.02 3.05 -8.54
N ILE A 159 3.88 2.45 -8.89
CA ILE A 159 3.47 1.11 -8.51
C ILE A 159 3.48 0.24 -9.76
N ARG A 160 4.22 -0.86 -9.72
CA ARG A 160 4.29 -1.86 -10.79
C ARG A 160 3.86 -3.22 -10.26
N LEU A 161 2.73 -3.73 -10.73
CA LEU A 161 2.17 -5.03 -10.39
C LEU A 161 2.30 -5.98 -11.58
N GLN A 162 2.86 -7.16 -11.35
CA GLN A 162 2.97 -8.22 -12.36
C GLN A 162 2.18 -9.43 -11.91
N LEU A 163 1.21 -9.83 -12.73
CA LEU A 163 0.34 -10.97 -12.45
C LEU A 163 0.61 -12.10 -13.46
N ALA A 164 0.55 -13.33 -12.95
CA ALA A 164 0.51 -14.51 -13.78
C ALA A 164 -0.89 -14.71 -14.38
N GLY A 165 -0.91 -15.41 -15.50
CA GLY A 165 -2.09 -15.81 -16.27
C GLY A 165 -1.62 -16.71 -17.40
N GLU A 166 -2.37 -16.82 -18.49
CA GLU A 166 -1.88 -17.51 -19.70
C GLU A 166 -0.56 -16.92 -20.21
N LYS A 167 -0.42 -15.60 -20.09
CA LYS A 167 0.84 -14.86 -20.23
C LYS A 167 0.96 -13.90 -19.06
N SER A 168 2.17 -13.78 -18.54
CA SER A 168 2.49 -12.76 -17.54
C SER A 168 2.19 -11.37 -18.09
N ARG A 169 1.52 -10.54 -17.28
CA ARG A 169 1.14 -9.16 -17.65
C ARG A 169 1.56 -8.18 -16.56
N VAL A 170 1.99 -7.01 -17.01
CA VAL A 170 2.47 -5.93 -16.16
C VAL A 170 1.48 -4.78 -16.21
N PHE A 171 1.10 -4.31 -15.04
CA PHE A 171 0.23 -3.17 -14.82
C PHE A 171 0.99 -2.14 -14.00
N ALA A 172 0.83 -0.86 -14.34
CA ALA A 172 1.52 0.20 -13.64
C ALA A 172 0.66 1.44 -13.51
N THR A 173 0.84 2.14 -12.39
CA THR A 173 0.23 3.44 -12.13
C THR A 173 1.18 4.31 -11.31
N THR A 174 0.91 5.61 -11.27
CA THR A 174 1.67 6.56 -10.46
C THR A 174 0.69 7.38 -9.63
N VAL A 175 0.96 7.49 -8.34
CA VAL A 175 0.18 8.29 -7.40
C VAL A 175 1.02 9.49 -6.98
N ALA A 176 0.43 10.68 -7.05
CA ALA A 176 1.02 11.88 -6.45
C ALA A 176 0.60 11.96 -4.98
N ILE A 177 1.56 12.10 -4.09
CA ILE A 177 1.30 12.21 -2.66
C ILE A 177 1.07 13.67 -2.33
N GLN A 178 -0.07 13.95 -1.70
CA GLN A 178 -0.40 15.26 -1.16
C GLN A 178 -0.31 15.16 0.37
N SER A 179 0.67 15.80 0.98
CA SER A 179 0.68 15.92 2.44
C SER A 179 -0.43 16.89 2.84
N GLN A 180 -1.45 16.39 3.53
CA GLN A 180 -2.37 17.24 4.31
C GLN A 180 -1.58 17.70 5.54
N GLU A 181 -0.83 18.80 5.41
CA GLU A 181 -0.29 19.48 6.59
C GLU A 181 -1.46 20.09 7.36
N GLU A 182 -1.89 19.44 8.45
CA GLU A 182 -2.62 20.18 9.48
C GLU A 182 -1.64 21.17 10.10
N GLU A 183 -1.70 22.44 9.64
CA GLU A 183 -1.11 23.56 10.37
C GLU A 183 -1.55 23.45 11.82
N GLY A 184 -0.58 23.27 12.72
CA GLY A 184 -0.79 23.12 14.15
C GLY A 184 -1.82 24.13 14.63
N GLY A 185 -2.98 23.61 15.05
CA GLY A 185 -4.09 24.43 15.51
C GLY A 185 -3.59 25.37 16.59
N ARG A 186 -3.65 26.67 16.31
CA ARG A 186 -3.51 27.71 17.34
C ARG A 186 -4.49 27.41 18.47
N LYS A 187 -3.97 27.08 19.64
CA LYS A 187 -4.56 27.46 20.93
C LYS A 187 -3.47 27.86 21.90
#